data_AF-D2QB69-F1
#
_entry.id   AF-D2QB69-F1
#
_cell.length_a   1.000
_cell.length_b   1.000
_cell.length_c   1.000
_cell.angle_alpha   90.00
_cell.angle_beta   90.00
_cell.angle_gamma   90.00
#
_symmetry.space_group_name_H-M   'P 1'
#
loop_
_entity.id
_entity.type
_entity.pdbx_description
1 polymer ?
#
loop_
_entity_poly.entity_id
_entity_poly.type
_entity_poly.pdbx_seq_one_letter_code
_entity_poly.pdbx_strand_id
1 'polypeptide(L)'
;MPLSEWLAAQEASPTLVEQTGFDSEHWALAPRQSGYVTDADGKRRRVGLMAREASPEPQAVARLLASAMPAWGPTRPPQSSGGAYCLCLADFQTGKAGEARGGTTELVQRVRSIVEQARQEVAAEKPSEVFIFELGDVCENNANHTSQSQLAANDLSLAEQLEVCARLLLEAVVALAPLVPSLTLVCVRSNHGEERRGGQTVGRGDFGVLVGRVIGLALELAGAEWASRVHVVTQNALETGVGVRVEGVSVAAFHGHYAKSERNIPAWLAQQAGGYGDGAGSCFKRAQVVLHGHFHHLAIEQSRGRLIVGCPSLEAGSAWVERAQGEYGEPGAVVVRINSGHVRGLELLAPTAGMAVGRADPHACKNVY
;
A
#
# COMPACT_ATOMS: atom_id res chain seq x y z
N MET A 1 -33.56 -46.27 -18.30
CA MET A 1 -33.51 -44.80 -18.22
C MET A 1 -32.07 -44.38 -18.45
N PRO A 2 -31.75 -43.54 -19.45
CA PRO A 2 -30.42 -43.00 -19.66
C PRO A 2 -29.93 -42.23 -18.43
N LEU A 3 -28.61 -42.20 -18.18
CA LEU A 3 -28.01 -41.53 -17.02
C LEU A 3 -28.38 -40.04 -16.94
N SER A 4 -28.60 -39.39 -18.08
CA SER A 4 -29.08 -38.01 -18.17
C SER A 4 -30.52 -37.82 -17.68
N GLU A 5 -31.41 -38.79 -17.91
CA GLU A 5 -32.78 -38.76 -17.37
C GLU A 5 -32.77 -39.09 -15.87
N TRP A 6 -31.85 -39.93 -15.39
CA TRP A 6 -31.70 -40.23 -13.96
C TRP A 6 -31.17 -39.06 -13.14
N LEU A 7 -30.24 -38.29 -13.71
CA LEU A 7 -29.76 -37.04 -13.10
C LEU A 7 -30.79 -35.92 -13.15
N ALA A 8 -31.64 -35.87 -14.18
CA ALA A 8 -32.72 -34.88 -14.30
C ALA A 8 -33.95 -35.20 -13.44
N ALA A 9 -34.17 -36.47 -13.06
CA ALA A 9 -35.30 -36.92 -12.25
C ALA A 9 -35.05 -36.84 -10.73
N GLN A 10 -33.83 -36.50 -10.30
CA GLN A 10 -33.56 -36.16 -8.90
C GLN A 10 -33.97 -34.69 -8.70
N GLU A 11 -35.13 -34.44 -8.08
CA GLU A 11 -35.35 -33.13 -7.46
C GLU A 11 -34.18 -32.88 -6.51
N ALA A 12 -33.43 -31.80 -6.77
CA ALA A 12 -32.29 -31.45 -5.94
C ALA A 12 -32.81 -31.29 -4.50
N SER A 13 -32.42 -32.22 -3.64
CA SER A 13 -32.74 -32.11 -2.22
C SER A 13 -32.20 -30.78 -1.72
N PRO A 14 -33.03 -29.94 -1.07
CA PRO A 14 -32.58 -28.64 -0.63
C PRO A 14 -31.36 -28.83 0.27
N THR A 15 -30.31 -28.06 0.01
CA THR A 15 -29.11 -28.01 0.83
C THR A 15 -29.47 -27.68 2.28
N LEU A 16 -28.60 -28.01 3.22
CA LEU A 16 -28.77 -27.62 4.63
C LEU A 16 -29.00 -26.11 4.82
N VAL A 17 -28.51 -25.28 3.89
CA VAL A 17 -28.76 -23.83 3.86
C VAL A 17 -30.19 -23.53 3.39
N GLU A 18 -30.65 -24.14 2.30
CA GLU A 18 -32.04 -23.97 1.81
C GLU A 18 -33.08 -24.50 2.80
N GLN A 19 -32.78 -25.59 3.51
CA GLN A 19 -33.65 -26.13 4.57
C GLN A 19 -33.82 -25.18 5.76
N THR A 20 -32.90 -24.22 5.93
CA THR A 20 -33.00 -23.17 6.96
C THR A 20 -33.82 -21.96 6.50
N GLY A 21 -34.29 -21.95 5.25
CA GLY A 21 -34.99 -20.82 4.62
C GLY A 21 -34.07 -19.75 4.03
N PHE A 22 -32.77 -20.03 3.92
CA PHE A 22 -31.76 -19.13 3.35
C PHE A 22 -31.34 -19.58 1.95
N ASP A 23 -31.04 -18.62 1.08
CA ASP A 23 -30.60 -18.87 -0.29
C ASP A 23 -29.16 -19.41 -0.32
N SER A 24 -28.97 -20.61 -0.89
CA SER A 24 -27.67 -21.27 -0.97
C SER A 24 -26.67 -20.56 -1.91
N GLU A 25 -27.15 -19.68 -2.80
CA GLU A 25 -26.28 -18.82 -3.62
C GLU A 25 -25.63 -17.71 -2.80
N HIS A 26 -26.29 -17.31 -1.70
CA HIS A 26 -25.92 -16.17 -0.85
C HIS A 26 -25.50 -16.55 0.57
N TRP A 27 -25.61 -17.83 0.95
CA TRP A 27 -25.32 -18.30 2.31
C TRP A 27 -24.63 -19.66 2.29
N ALA A 28 -23.68 -19.87 3.20
CA ALA A 28 -22.94 -21.13 3.33
C ALA A 28 -22.79 -21.54 4.79
N LEU A 29 -22.49 -22.82 5.04
CA LEU A 29 -22.28 -23.32 6.39
C LEU A 29 -20.91 -22.89 6.94
N ALA A 30 -20.88 -22.29 8.13
CA ALA A 30 -19.65 -21.85 8.80
C ALA A 30 -19.62 -22.24 10.29
N PRO A 31 -18.43 -22.41 10.88
CA PRO A 31 -18.30 -22.89 12.26
C PRO A 31 -18.56 -21.84 13.37
N ARG A 32 -18.83 -20.55 13.06
CA ARG A 32 -18.71 -19.46 14.06
C ARG A 32 -19.92 -18.56 14.35
N GLN A 33 -21.02 -18.59 13.59
CA GLN A 33 -22.31 -18.04 14.02
C GLN A 33 -23.33 -19.18 14.01
N SER A 34 -24.07 -19.42 15.10
CA SER A 34 -24.84 -20.66 15.24
C SER A 34 -26.34 -20.45 15.46
N GLY A 35 -27.15 -21.17 14.69
CA GLY A 35 -28.57 -21.41 14.90
C GLY A 35 -28.88 -22.91 15.04
N TYR A 36 -30.17 -23.25 15.08
CA TYR A 36 -30.65 -24.64 15.13
C TYR A 36 -31.61 -24.90 13.96
N VAL A 37 -31.48 -26.05 13.32
CA VAL A 37 -32.49 -26.60 12.41
C VAL A 37 -33.01 -27.93 12.90
N THR A 38 -34.24 -28.25 12.51
CA THR A 38 -34.85 -29.55 12.78
C THR A 38 -34.89 -30.32 11.48
N ASP A 39 -34.18 -31.45 11.44
CA ASP A 39 -34.14 -32.34 10.29
C ASP A 39 -35.49 -33.02 10.03
N ALA A 40 -35.62 -33.64 8.85
CA ALA A 40 -36.77 -34.48 8.49
C ALA A 40 -37.05 -35.61 9.50
N ASP A 41 -36.02 -36.08 10.22
CA ASP A 41 -36.13 -37.08 11.29
C ASP A 41 -36.56 -36.48 12.65
N GLY A 42 -36.92 -35.19 12.70
CA GLY A 42 -37.37 -34.49 13.92
C GLY A 42 -36.26 -34.09 14.90
N LYS A 43 -34.98 -34.32 14.57
CA LYS A 43 -33.83 -34.02 15.44
C LYS A 43 -33.32 -32.60 15.22
N ARG A 44 -33.13 -31.84 16.31
CA ARG A 44 -32.50 -30.51 16.28
C ARG A 44 -30.99 -30.62 16.13
N ARG A 45 -30.43 -30.05 15.06
CA ARG A 45 -28.98 -29.93 14.81
C ARG A 45 -28.56 -28.47 14.83
N ARG A 46 -27.37 -28.22 15.38
CA ARG A 46 -26.76 -26.89 15.35
C ARG A 46 -26.14 -26.68 13.97
N VAL A 47 -26.60 -25.68 13.25
CA VAL A 47 -26.01 -25.26 11.97
C VAL A 47 -25.48 -23.87 12.15
N GLY A 48 -24.28 -23.63 11.61
CA GLY A 48 -23.79 -22.27 11.51
C GLY A 48 -23.94 -21.78 10.10
N LEU A 49 -24.57 -20.62 9.94
CA LEU A 49 -24.78 -19.96 8.66
C LEU A 49 -23.89 -18.73 8.65
N MET A 50 -23.15 -18.55 7.56
CA MET A 50 -22.47 -17.29 7.26
C MET A 50 -23.03 -16.81 5.92
N ALA A 51 -23.20 -15.51 5.78
CA ALA A 51 -23.41 -14.95 4.46
C ALA A 51 -22.26 -15.44 3.58
N ARG A 52 -22.55 -15.87 2.36
CA ARG A 52 -21.55 -15.69 1.31
C ARG A 52 -21.36 -14.19 1.23
N GLU A 53 -20.38 -13.70 1.97
CA GLU A 53 -19.67 -12.53 1.54
C GLU A 53 -19.17 -12.91 0.15
N ALA A 54 -19.84 -12.37 -0.88
CA ALA A 54 -19.23 -12.31 -2.19
C ALA A 54 -17.85 -11.75 -1.91
N SER A 55 -16.81 -12.56 -2.10
CA SER A 55 -15.45 -12.08 -1.90
C SER A 55 -15.34 -10.86 -2.80
N PRO A 56 -15.26 -9.61 -2.26
CA PRO A 56 -15.76 -8.49 -3.04
C PRO A 56 -14.90 -8.24 -4.28
N GLU A 57 -13.62 -8.66 -4.26
CA GLU A 57 -12.65 -8.30 -5.28
C GLU A 57 -11.63 -9.39 -5.75
N PRO A 58 -11.70 -10.72 -5.48
CA PRO A 58 -10.75 -11.66 -6.12
C PRO A 58 -10.79 -11.60 -7.64
N GLN A 59 -11.94 -11.30 -8.22
CA GLN A 59 -12.04 -11.07 -9.65
C GLN A 59 -11.36 -9.76 -10.08
N ALA A 60 -11.38 -8.72 -9.24
CA ALA A 60 -10.71 -7.46 -9.53
C ALA A 60 -9.18 -7.60 -9.37
N VAL A 61 -8.72 -8.29 -8.33
CA VAL A 61 -7.31 -8.70 -8.17
C VAL A 61 -6.89 -9.60 -9.34
N ALA A 62 -7.65 -10.64 -9.66
CA ALA A 62 -7.35 -11.51 -10.80
C ALA A 62 -7.33 -10.74 -12.12
N ARG A 63 -8.28 -9.82 -12.35
CA ARG A 63 -8.27 -8.93 -13.53
C ARG A 63 -7.06 -8.01 -13.53
N LEU A 64 -6.69 -7.45 -12.38
CA LEU A 64 -5.53 -6.59 -12.24
C LEU A 64 -4.24 -7.36 -12.55
N LEU A 65 -4.05 -8.53 -11.92
CA LEU A 65 -2.86 -9.35 -12.10
C LEU A 65 -2.79 -9.94 -13.52
N ALA A 66 -3.92 -10.37 -14.09
CA ALA A 66 -3.99 -10.85 -15.46
C ALA A 66 -3.93 -9.73 -16.50
N SER A 67 -4.20 -8.47 -16.12
CA SER A 67 -4.07 -7.35 -17.05
C SER A 67 -2.61 -7.22 -17.48
N ALA A 68 -2.41 -7.07 -18.79
CA ALA A 68 -1.09 -6.78 -19.31
C ALA A 68 -0.56 -5.51 -18.64
N MET A 69 0.67 -5.58 -18.12
CA MET A 69 1.35 -4.37 -17.69
C MET A 69 1.44 -3.41 -18.89
N PRO A 70 1.15 -2.12 -18.72
CA PRO A 70 1.24 -1.20 -19.84
C PRO A 70 2.69 -1.15 -20.36
N ALA A 71 2.83 -1.10 -21.68
CA ALA A 71 4.14 -0.97 -22.32
C ALA A 71 4.61 0.50 -22.20
N TRP A 72 5.55 0.76 -21.29
CA TRP A 72 6.02 2.11 -20.98
C TRP A 72 7.38 2.48 -21.63
N GLY A 73 7.89 1.67 -22.56
CA GLY A 73 9.25 1.83 -23.08
C GLY A 73 9.42 2.98 -24.10
N PRO A 74 10.42 3.86 -23.95
CA PRO A 74 10.84 4.75 -25.02
C PRO A 74 11.61 3.96 -26.09
N THR A 75 11.50 4.41 -27.34
CA THR A 75 12.20 3.78 -28.48
C THR A 75 13.69 4.12 -28.57
N ARG A 76 14.22 4.93 -27.64
CA ARG A 76 15.59 5.46 -27.65
C ARG A 76 16.17 5.50 -26.23
N PRO A 77 17.53 5.50 -26.10
CA PRO A 77 18.19 5.68 -24.82
C PRO A 77 17.73 6.97 -24.13
N PRO A 78 17.60 6.97 -22.79
CA PRO A 78 17.18 8.14 -22.05
C PRO A 78 18.22 9.26 -22.20
N GLN A 79 17.73 10.46 -22.52
CA GLN A 79 18.51 11.69 -22.45
C GLN A 79 18.33 12.30 -21.06
N SER A 80 19.33 13.01 -20.53
CA SER A 80 19.23 13.68 -19.24
C SER A 80 19.55 15.17 -19.34
N SER A 81 18.79 15.99 -18.60
CA SER A 81 19.03 17.41 -18.35
C SER A 81 19.74 17.67 -17.00
N GLY A 82 20.02 16.60 -16.24
CA GLY A 82 20.58 16.63 -14.88
C GLY A 82 19.52 16.74 -13.77
N GLY A 83 19.94 16.49 -12.53
CA GLY A 83 19.05 16.54 -11.37
C GLY A 83 18.28 15.24 -11.11
N ALA A 84 17.61 15.20 -9.96
CA ALA A 84 16.85 14.07 -9.47
C ALA A 84 15.38 14.40 -9.28
N TYR A 85 14.54 13.41 -9.59
CA TYR A 85 13.11 13.42 -9.32
C TYR A 85 12.79 12.36 -8.28
N CYS A 86 12.41 12.78 -7.07
CA CYS A 86 12.08 11.88 -5.97
C CYS A 86 10.56 11.80 -5.78
N LEU A 87 9.95 10.72 -6.26
CA LEU A 87 8.54 10.39 -6.03
C LEU A 87 8.37 9.71 -4.67
N CYS A 88 7.70 10.36 -3.75
CA CYS A 88 7.38 9.83 -2.42
C CYS A 88 5.94 9.28 -2.43
N LEU A 89 5.80 7.99 -2.14
CA LEU A 89 4.54 7.28 -2.05
C LEU A 89 4.45 6.69 -0.64
N ALA A 90 3.31 6.86 0.04
CA ALA A 90 3.15 6.43 1.41
C ALA A 90 1.75 5.86 1.65
N ASP A 91 1.64 4.96 2.62
CA ASP A 91 0.38 4.55 3.24
C ASP A 91 -0.67 4.17 2.19
N PHE A 92 -0.35 3.16 1.37
CA PHE A 92 -1.30 2.62 0.39
C PHE A 92 -2.44 1.92 1.13
N GLN A 93 -2.15 1.35 2.31
CA GLN A 93 -3.05 0.55 3.13
C GLN A 93 -3.92 -0.39 2.27
N THR A 94 -3.25 -1.10 1.35
CA THR A 94 -3.90 -1.98 0.39
C THR A 94 -4.78 -2.99 1.12
N GLY A 95 -6.03 -3.14 0.68
CA GLY A 95 -7.05 -3.95 1.34
C GLY A 95 -8.05 -3.14 2.18
N LYS A 96 -7.78 -1.88 2.51
CA LYS A 96 -8.70 -1.05 3.30
C LYS A 96 -9.90 -0.58 2.47
N ALA A 97 -11.11 -1.01 2.86
CA ALA A 97 -12.31 -0.81 2.03
C ALA A 97 -13.53 -0.19 2.74
N GLY A 98 -13.65 -0.30 4.07
CA GLY A 98 -14.81 0.18 4.83
C GLY A 98 -15.02 1.70 4.92
N GLU A 99 -14.26 2.48 4.14
CA GLU A 99 -14.20 3.95 4.17
C GLU A 99 -14.78 4.53 2.88
N ALA A 100 -15.27 5.77 2.91
CA ALA A 100 -15.65 6.47 1.68
C ALA A 100 -14.40 6.70 0.81
N ARG A 101 -14.45 6.31 -0.48
CA ARG A 101 -13.28 6.20 -1.39
C ARG A 101 -12.29 5.07 -1.04
N GLY A 102 -12.65 4.19 -0.10
CA GLY A 102 -11.94 2.94 0.18
C GLY A 102 -12.21 1.89 -0.88
N GLY A 103 -11.36 0.86 -0.89
CA GLY A 103 -11.47 -0.27 -1.82
C GLY A 103 -10.28 -0.36 -2.77
N THR A 104 -10.01 -1.60 -3.18
CA THR A 104 -8.87 -1.94 -4.02
C THR A 104 -8.94 -1.27 -5.39
N THR A 105 -10.11 -1.27 -6.03
CA THR A 105 -10.31 -0.59 -7.33
C THR A 105 -9.99 0.91 -7.24
N GLU A 106 -10.49 1.60 -6.22
CA GLU A 106 -10.29 3.03 -5.99
C GLU A 106 -8.81 3.36 -5.70
N LEU A 107 -8.15 2.56 -4.85
CA LEU A 107 -6.70 2.68 -4.59
C LEU A 107 -5.88 2.50 -5.88
N VAL A 108 -6.13 1.45 -6.65
CA VAL A 108 -5.40 1.16 -7.91
C VAL A 108 -5.52 2.34 -8.88
N GLN A 109 -6.72 2.92 -9.02
CA GLN A 109 -6.93 4.10 -9.87
C GLN A 109 -6.14 5.31 -9.38
N ARG A 110 -6.13 5.59 -8.07
CA ARG A 110 -5.35 6.68 -7.49
C ARG A 110 -3.87 6.52 -7.76
N VAL A 111 -3.30 5.37 -7.40
CA VAL A 111 -1.87 5.10 -7.55
C VAL A 111 -1.46 5.19 -9.02
N ARG A 112 -2.23 4.60 -9.94
CA ARG A 112 -1.94 4.70 -11.39
C ARG A 112 -2.01 6.13 -11.90
N SER A 113 -2.95 6.95 -11.41
CA SER A 113 -3.04 8.36 -11.80
C SER A 113 -1.84 9.18 -11.31
N ILE A 114 -1.30 8.87 -10.14
CA ILE A 114 -0.08 9.49 -9.61
C ILE A 114 1.14 9.05 -10.43
N VAL A 115 1.26 7.75 -10.71
CA VAL A 115 2.35 7.20 -11.53
C VAL A 115 2.35 7.82 -12.93
N GLU A 116 1.18 7.99 -13.54
CA GLU A 116 1.08 8.61 -14.85
C GLU A 116 1.48 10.09 -14.82
N GLN A 117 1.08 10.85 -13.79
CA GLN A 117 1.53 12.23 -13.61
C GLN A 117 3.06 12.30 -13.46
N ALA A 118 3.62 11.49 -12.57
CA ALA A 118 5.06 11.42 -12.38
C ALA A 118 5.79 11.02 -13.67
N ARG A 119 5.23 10.10 -14.45
CA ARG A 119 5.78 9.69 -15.75
C ARG A 119 5.79 10.84 -16.75
N GLN A 120 4.73 11.63 -16.82
CA GLN A 120 4.65 12.80 -17.69
C GLN A 120 5.70 13.85 -17.30
N GLU A 121 5.84 14.13 -16.00
CA GLU A 121 6.84 15.05 -15.48
C GLU A 121 8.27 14.56 -15.75
N VAL A 122 8.58 13.29 -15.45
CA VAL A 122 9.90 12.70 -15.71
C VAL A 122 10.23 12.71 -17.21
N ALA A 123 9.25 12.43 -18.09
CA ALA A 123 9.45 12.51 -19.54
C ALA A 123 9.73 13.94 -20.03
N ALA A 124 9.12 14.94 -19.40
CA ALA A 124 9.31 16.34 -19.74
C ALA A 124 10.62 16.92 -19.19
N GLU A 125 10.92 16.65 -17.91
CA GLU A 125 12.07 17.18 -17.18
C GLU A 125 13.36 16.46 -17.54
N LYS A 126 13.29 15.15 -17.81
CA LYS A 126 14.43 14.28 -18.13
C LYS A 126 15.53 14.29 -17.05
N PRO A 127 15.22 13.97 -15.78
CA PRO A 127 16.23 13.92 -14.71
C PRO A 127 17.31 12.87 -14.98
N SER A 128 18.50 13.02 -14.38
CA SER A 128 19.58 12.02 -14.41
C SER A 128 19.27 10.80 -13.56
N GLU A 129 18.49 10.97 -12.49
CA GLU A 129 18.09 9.89 -11.60
C GLU A 129 16.66 10.07 -11.08
N VAL A 130 15.95 8.97 -10.91
CA VAL A 130 14.65 8.93 -10.22
C VAL A 130 14.78 8.13 -8.94
N PHE A 131 14.17 8.63 -7.87
CA PHE A 131 13.95 7.85 -6.67
C PHE A 131 12.46 7.62 -6.49
N ILE A 132 12.06 6.38 -6.24
CA ILE A 132 10.74 6.05 -5.73
C ILE A 132 10.93 5.72 -4.25
N PHE A 133 10.43 6.56 -3.36
CA PHE A 133 10.40 6.31 -1.93
C PHE A 133 9.05 5.71 -1.56
N GLU A 134 9.03 4.41 -1.27
CA GLU A 134 7.93 3.74 -0.57
C GLU A 134 8.15 3.96 0.94
N LEU A 135 7.32 4.81 1.53
CA LEU A 135 7.50 5.35 2.89
C LEU A 135 6.74 4.57 3.97
N GLY A 136 6.34 3.34 3.69
CA GLY A 136 5.72 2.42 4.63
C GLY A 136 4.20 2.29 4.47
N ASP A 137 3.63 1.32 5.18
CA ASP A 137 2.21 1.00 5.23
C ASP A 137 1.62 0.69 3.83
N VAL A 138 2.38 -0.06 3.02
CA VAL A 138 1.94 -0.50 1.68
C VAL A 138 0.70 -1.42 1.73
N CYS A 139 0.55 -2.23 2.78
CA CYS A 139 -0.61 -3.08 3.02
C CYS A 139 -1.34 -2.67 4.30
N GLU A 140 -2.65 -2.90 4.38
CA GLU A 140 -3.40 -2.66 5.62
C GLU A 140 -3.08 -3.72 6.68
N ASN A 141 -2.76 -4.95 6.26
CA ASN A 141 -2.48 -6.11 7.10
C ASN A 141 -3.69 -6.53 7.98
N ASN A 142 -3.63 -7.76 8.49
CA ASN A 142 -4.73 -8.41 9.21
C ASN A 142 -4.37 -8.76 10.67
N ALA A 143 -3.24 -8.26 11.19
CA ALA A 143 -2.73 -8.62 12.53
C ALA A 143 -2.28 -7.41 13.36
N ASN A 144 -2.77 -6.21 13.04
CA ASN A 144 -2.33 -4.96 13.66
C ASN A 144 -2.97 -4.70 15.03
N HIS A 145 -2.47 -3.67 15.73
CA HIS A 145 -2.89 -3.28 17.08
C HIS A 145 -4.36 -2.88 17.21
N THR A 146 -5.05 -2.68 16.10
CA THR A 146 -6.43 -2.20 16.05
C THR A 146 -7.45 -3.34 16.13
N SER A 147 -8.62 -2.99 16.62
CA SER A 147 -9.71 -3.89 17.00
C SER A 147 -10.05 -4.93 15.93
N GLN A 148 -10.53 -6.09 16.36
CA GLN A 148 -11.08 -7.16 15.50
C GLN A 148 -12.10 -6.64 14.47
N SER A 149 -12.71 -5.47 14.70
CA SER A 149 -13.61 -4.79 13.75
C SER A 149 -12.94 -4.19 12.52
N GLN A 150 -11.64 -3.85 12.55
CA GLN A 150 -10.91 -3.44 11.32
C GLN A 150 -10.62 -4.64 10.41
N LEU A 151 -10.45 -5.84 10.97
CA LEU A 151 -10.25 -7.07 10.19
C LEU A 151 -11.46 -7.43 9.32
N ALA A 152 -12.65 -7.00 9.72
CA ALA A 152 -13.89 -7.21 8.97
C ALA A 152 -14.13 -6.14 7.87
N ALA A 153 -13.30 -5.09 7.80
CA ALA A 153 -13.46 -3.98 6.87
C ALA A 153 -12.51 -4.03 5.67
N ASN A 154 -11.65 -5.06 5.60
CA ASN A 154 -10.75 -5.27 4.48
C ASN A 154 -11.44 -6.03 3.34
N ASP A 155 -11.26 -5.58 2.09
CA ASP A 155 -11.79 -6.27 0.91
C ASP A 155 -10.86 -7.38 0.38
N LEU A 156 -9.61 -7.41 0.86
CA LEU A 156 -8.57 -8.37 0.47
C LEU A 156 -7.98 -9.14 1.65
N SER A 157 -7.68 -10.42 1.44
CA SER A 157 -6.78 -11.18 2.32
C SER A 157 -5.37 -10.61 2.26
N LEU A 158 -4.54 -10.84 3.30
CA LEU A 158 -3.16 -10.36 3.32
C LEU A 158 -2.36 -10.83 2.09
N ALA A 159 -2.56 -12.07 1.62
CA ALA A 159 -1.88 -12.56 0.43
C ALA A 159 -2.23 -11.72 -0.82
N GLU A 160 -3.51 -11.45 -1.03
CA GLU A 160 -3.98 -10.60 -2.14
C GLU A 160 -3.52 -9.15 -1.99
N GLN A 161 -3.48 -8.61 -0.77
CA GLN A 161 -2.92 -7.29 -0.51
C GLN A 161 -1.47 -7.22 -1.02
N LEU A 162 -0.62 -8.19 -0.67
CA LEU A 162 0.78 -8.22 -1.10
C LEU A 162 0.94 -8.35 -2.61
N GLU A 163 0.07 -9.11 -3.29
CA GLU A 163 0.05 -9.20 -4.75
C GLU A 163 -0.26 -7.85 -5.40
N VAL A 164 -1.26 -7.13 -4.89
CA VAL A 164 -1.63 -5.80 -5.37
C VAL A 164 -0.52 -4.79 -5.06
N CYS A 165 0.05 -4.79 -3.86
CA CYS A 165 1.18 -3.94 -3.47
C CYS A 165 2.36 -4.10 -4.44
N ALA A 166 2.78 -5.35 -4.67
CA ALA A 166 3.88 -5.67 -5.56
C ALA A 166 3.59 -5.22 -6.99
N ARG A 167 2.35 -5.42 -7.46
CA ARG A 167 1.93 -4.99 -8.79
C ARG A 167 1.99 -3.47 -8.95
N LEU A 168 1.47 -2.71 -8.00
CA LEU A 168 1.43 -1.24 -8.08
C LEU A 168 2.83 -0.62 -8.02
N LEU A 169 3.69 -1.09 -7.11
CA LEU A 169 5.08 -0.61 -7.04
C LEU A 169 5.88 -1.00 -8.29
N LEU A 170 5.69 -2.22 -8.81
CA LEU A 170 6.33 -2.64 -10.06
C LEU A 170 5.84 -1.79 -11.25
N GLU A 171 4.55 -1.44 -11.32
CA GLU A 171 4.03 -0.53 -12.34
C GLU A 171 4.69 0.86 -12.28
N ALA A 172 4.92 1.40 -11.09
CA ALA A 172 5.66 2.66 -10.93
C ALA A 172 7.10 2.55 -11.45
N VAL A 173 7.80 1.45 -11.11
CA VAL A 173 9.15 1.20 -11.60
C VAL A 173 9.18 1.06 -13.12
N VAL A 174 8.31 0.23 -13.72
CA VAL A 174 8.25 0.02 -15.17
C VAL A 174 7.85 1.29 -15.92
N ALA A 175 7.03 2.16 -15.32
CA ALA A 175 6.64 3.43 -15.92
C ALA A 175 7.79 4.44 -15.99
N LEU A 176 8.63 4.49 -14.95
CA LEU A 176 9.66 5.53 -14.80
C LEU A 176 11.05 5.09 -15.24
N ALA A 177 11.46 3.86 -14.93
CA ALA A 177 12.81 3.36 -15.19
C ALA A 177 13.25 3.46 -16.67
N PRO A 178 12.38 3.20 -17.67
CA PRO A 178 12.78 3.33 -19.07
C PRO A 178 13.12 4.77 -19.48
N LEU A 179 12.60 5.77 -18.76
CA LEU A 179 12.75 7.19 -19.09
C LEU A 179 14.03 7.83 -18.55
N VAL A 180 14.77 7.14 -17.69
CA VAL A 180 15.91 7.72 -16.95
C VAL A 180 17.16 6.87 -16.97
N PRO A 181 18.35 7.47 -16.83
CA PRO A 181 19.60 6.72 -16.74
C PRO A 181 19.73 5.84 -15.48
N SER A 182 19.09 6.21 -14.37
CA SER A 182 19.15 5.50 -13.09
C SER A 182 17.84 5.63 -12.34
N LEU A 183 17.35 4.54 -11.75
CA LEU A 183 16.21 4.56 -10.85
C LEU A 183 16.55 3.81 -9.56
N THR A 184 16.20 4.39 -8.41
CA THR A 184 16.31 3.71 -7.11
C THR A 184 14.95 3.60 -6.43
N LEU A 185 14.51 2.38 -6.15
CA LEU A 185 13.37 2.10 -5.28
C LEU A 185 13.87 1.98 -3.84
N VAL A 186 13.33 2.80 -2.94
CA VAL A 186 13.64 2.81 -1.51
C VAL A 186 12.42 2.34 -0.75
N CYS A 187 12.52 1.25 0.02
CA CYS A 187 11.42 0.72 0.84
C CYS A 187 11.80 0.74 2.32
N VAL A 188 10.90 1.27 3.15
CA VAL A 188 11.09 1.37 4.60
C VAL A 188 10.17 0.42 5.35
N ARG A 189 10.52 0.11 6.60
CA ARG A 189 9.67 -0.65 7.51
C ARG A 189 8.56 0.22 8.07
N SER A 190 7.44 -0.40 8.44
CA SER A 190 6.23 0.30 8.86
C SER A 190 5.37 -0.49 9.83
N ASN A 191 4.45 0.16 10.55
CA ASN A 191 3.67 -0.54 11.57
C ASN A 191 2.63 -1.50 10.99
N HIS A 192 2.01 -1.18 9.84
CA HIS A 192 1.15 -2.15 9.13
C HIS A 192 1.98 -3.17 8.36
N GLY A 193 3.21 -2.84 7.96
CA GLY A 193 4.12 -3.80 7.31
C GLY A 193 4.70 -4.85 8.25
N GLU A 194 4.70 -4.63 9.56
CA GLU A 194 5.32 -5.54 10.52
C GLU A 194 4.62 -6.91 10.63
N GLU A 195 5.41 -7.98 10.66
CA GLU A 195 4.93 -9.29 11.10
C GLU A 195 4.55 -9.23 12.58
N ARG A 196 3.32 -9.63 12.92
CA ARG A 196 2.78 -9.51 14.27
C ARG A 196 2.10 -10.79 14.76
N ARG A 197 2.21 -11.06 16.06
CA ARG A 197 1.49 -12.12 16.77
C ARG A 197 0.97 -11.59 18.11
N GLY A 198 -0.33 -11.69 18.33
CA GLY A 198 -0.96 -11.17 19.56
C GLY A 198 -0.78 -9.65 19.74
N GLY A 199 -0.73 -8.90 18.62
CA GLY A 199 -0.49 -7.47 18.62
C GLY A 199 0.98 -7.07 18.85
N GLN A 200 1.91 -8.01 19.04
CA GLN A 200 3.33 -7.70 19.18
C GLN A 200 4.08 -7.99 17.88
N THR A 201 5.04 -7.13 17.53
CA THR A 201 5.97 -7.37 16.43
C THR A 201 6.76 -8.64 16.70
N VAL A 202 6.78 -9.55 15.73
CA VAL A 202 7.53 -10.81 15.78
C VAL A 202 8.51 -10.90 14.63
N GLY A 203 9.65 -11.52 14.87
CA GLY A 203 10.65 -11.74 13.84
C GLY A 203 11.30 -10.45 13.35
N ARG A 204 11.76 -10.50 12.11
CA ARG A 204 12.47 -9.40 11.41
C ARG A 204 11.75 -9.03 10.12
N GLY A 205 10.60 -9.63 9.82
CA GLY A 205 9.88 -9.40 8.58
C GLY A 205 9.21 -8.03 8.56
N ASP A 206 9.10 -7.49 7.35
CA ASP A 206 8.23 -6.37 7.03
C ASP A 206 7.75 -6.57 5.58
N PHE A 207 6.45 -6.40 5.35
CA PHE A 207 5.81 -6.67 4.08
C PHE A 207 6.17 -5.68 2.98
N GLY A 208 6.40 -4.40 3.29
CA GLY A 208 6.90 -3.42 2.32
C GLY A 208 8.33 -3.73 1.89
N VAL A 209 9.18 -4.06 2.86
CA VAL A 209 10.56 -4.53 2.60
C VAL A 209 10.58 -5.81 1.77
N LEU A 210 9.69 -6.78 2.05
CA LEU A 210 9.56 -8.00 1.26
C LEU A 210 9.20 -7.68 -0.19
N VAL A 211 8.17 -6.86 -0.41
CA VAL A 211 7.72 -6.47 -1.75
C VAL A 211 8.85 -5.82 -2.55
N GLY A 212 9.58 -4.87 -1.96
CA GLY A 212 10.74 -4.24 -2.61
C GLY A 212 11.80 -5.25 -3.05
N ARG A 213 12.17 -6.19 -2.17
CA ARG A 213 13.16 -7.24 -2.48
C ARG A 213 12.70 -8.17 -3.61
N VAL A 214 11.43 -8.56 -3.60
CA VAL A 214 10.84 -9.40 -4.65
C VAL A 214 10.85 -8.68 -6.00
N ILE A 215 10.52 -7.38 -6.02
CA ILE A 215 10.62 -6.55 -7.23
C ILE A 215 12.06 -6.53 -7.74
N GLY A 216 13.05 -6.31 -6.88
CA GLY A 216 14.47 -6.33 -7.26
C GLY A 216 14.87 -7.65 -7.93
N LEU A 217 14.56 -8.79 -7.30
CA LEU A 217 14.85 -10.12 -7.85
C LEU A 217 14.12 -10.37 -9.19
N ALA A 218 12.87 -9.93 -9.30
CA ALA A 218 12.09 -10.08 -10.53
C ALA A 218 12.71 -9.27 -11.68
N LEU A 219 13.19 -8.06 -11.42
CA LEU A 219 13.85 -7.22 -12.42
C LEU A 219 15.18 -7.79 -12.89
N GLU A 220 15.98 -8.35 -11.97
CA GLU A 220 17.22 -9.06 -12.31
C GLU A 220 16.95 -10.24 -13.27
N LEU A 221 15.84 -10.97 -13.07
CA LEU A 221 15.45 -12.11 -13.90
C LEU A 221 14.79 -11.69 -15.23
N ALA A 222 14.12 -10.55 -15.29
CA ALA A 222 13.32 -10.12 -16.45
C ALA A 222 14.17 -9.80 -17.69
N GLY A 223 15.45 -9.46 -17.54
CA GLY A 223 16.38 -9.26 -18.65
C GLY A 223 16.06 -8.05 -19.56
N ALA A 224 15.20 -7.13 -19.13
CA ALA A 224 14.96 -5.89 -19.86
C ALA A 224 16.19 -4.95 -19.76
N GLU A 225 16.52 -4.23 -20.84
CA GLU A 225 17.72 -3.37 -20.88
C GLU A 225 17.73 -2.29 -19.78
N TRP A 226 16.56 -1.74 -19.44
CA TRP A 226 16.44 -0.73 -18.38
C TRP A 226 16.45 -1.35 -16.98
N ALA A 227 16.18 -2.65 -16.83
CA ALA A 227 16.11 -3.29 -15.51
C ALA A 227 17.46 -3.27 -14.79
N SER A 228 18.58 -3.34 -15.54
CA SER A 228 19.92 -3.22 -14.98
C SER A 228 20.26 -1.82 -14.43
N ARG A 229 19.40 -0.82 -14.67
CA ARG A 229 19.52 0.56 -14.16
C ARG A 229 18.65 0.80 -12.93
N VAL A 230 17.91 -0.22 -12.50
CA VAL A 230 17.06 -0.15 -11.31
C VAL A 230 17.81 -0.73 -10.12
N HIS A 231 17.89 0.06 -9.06
CA HIS A 231 18.46 -0.32 -7.78
C HIS A 231 17.36 -0.40 -6.73
N VAL A 232 17.42 -1.40 -5.86
CA VAL A 232 16.49 -1.53 -4.72
C VAL A 232 17.27 -1.38 -3.43
N VAL A 233 16.84 -0.45 -2.59
CA VAL A 233 17.39 -0.23 -1.25
C VAL A 233 16.28 -0.46 -0.23
N THR A 234 16.47 -1.43 0.67
CA THR A 234 15.47 -1.75 1.70
C THR A 234 16.04 -1.58 3.09
N GLN A 235 15.23 -1.09 4.02
CA GLN A 235 15.58 -0.99 5.43
C GLN A 235 15.89 -2.35 6.07
N ASN A 236 16.97 -2.41 6.84
CA ASN A 236 17.31 -3.58 7.65
C ASN A 236 16.44 -3.63 8.92
N ALA A 237 16.25 -4.83 9.48
CA ALA A 237 15.42 -5.05 10.66
C ALA A 237 15.90 -4.36 11.93
N LEU A 238 17.18 -3.96 12.01
CA LEU A 238 17.75 -3.25 13.16
C LEU A 238 17.85 -1.73 12.93
N GLU A 239 17.51 -1.26 11.74
CA GLU A 239 17.55 0.16 11.38
C GLU A 239 16.21 0.83 11.69
N THR A 240 16.23 2.14 11.90
CA THR A 240 15.01 2.98 12.10
C THR A 240 14.72 3.86 10.90
N GLY A 241 15.50 3.72 9.82
CA GLY A 241 15.29 4.38 8.53
C GLY A 241 16.41 4.04 7.54
N VAL A 242 16.27 4.48 6.30
CA VAL A 242 17.23 4.25 5.20
C VAL A 242 17.83 5.56 4.75
N GLY A 243 19.13 5.58 4.47
CA GLY A 243 19.81 6.74 3.90
C GLY A 243 20.23 6.50 2.45
N VAL A 244 19.99 7.48 1.59
CA VAL A 244 20.47 7.50 0.20
C VAL A 244 21.12 8.85 -0.12
N ARG A 245 21.94 8.88 -1.18
CA ARG A 245 22.53 10.11 -1.71
C ARG A 245 21.85 10.44 -3.03
N VAL A 246 21.30 11.65 -3.12
CA VAL A 246 20.55 12.14 -4.28
C VAL A 246 21.17 13.45 -4.74
N GLU A 247 21.80 13.50 -5.91
CA GLU A 247 22.44 14.72 -6.45
C GLU A 247 23.29 15.48 -5.40
N GLY A 248 24.04 14.76 -4.58
CA GLY A 248 24.90 15.34 -3.53
C GLY A 248 24.20 15.72 -2.21
N VAL A 249 22.89 15.55 -2.11
CA VAL A 249 22.09 15.71 -0.88
C VAL A 249 21.97 14.36 -0.16
N SER A 250 22.15 14.35 1.16
CA SER A 250 21.84 13.17 1.97
C SER A 250 20.36 13.16 2.31
N VAL A 251 19.64 12.14 1.84
CA VAL A 251 18.21 11.95 2.11
C VAL A 251 18.05 10.74 3.01
N ALA A 252 17.25 10.88 4.08
CA ALA A 252 16.83 9.75 4.91
C ALA A 252 15.32 9.53 4.77
N ALA A 253 14.89 8.28 4.74
CA ALA A 253 13.49 7.88 4.68
C ALA A 253 13.16 6.95 5.85
N PHE A 254 11.98 7.12 6.46
CA PHE A 254 11.49 6.25 7.53
C PHE A 254 9.97 6.29 7.61
N HIS A 255 9.35 5.34 8.30
CA HIS A 255 7.92 5.42 8.60
C HIS A 255 7.69 6.12 9.96
N GLY A 256 6.82 7.13 9.99
CA GLY A 256 6.67 8.08 11.10
C GLY A 256 6.34 7.47 12.48
N HIS A 257 5.79 6.26 12.51
CA HIS A 257 5.40 5.55 13.74
C HIS A 257 6.52 5.44 14.79
N TYR A 258 7.79 5.40 14.39
CA TYR A 258 8.93 5.37 15.31
C TYR A 258 8.98 6.60 16.23
N ALA A 259 8.51 7.76 15.77
CA ALA A 259 8.43 8.99 16.54
C ALA A 259 7.18 9.08 17.42
N LYS A 260 6.23 8.13 17.26
CA LYS A 260 4.93 8.02 17.95
C LYS A 260 3.92 9.14 17.67
N SER A 261 4.38 10.36 17.43
CA SER A 261 3.55 11.48 16.98
C SER A 261 4.34 12.40 16.08
N GLU A 262 3.65 13.08 15.17
CA GLU A 262 4.26 13.94 14.17
C GLU A 262 5.05 15.09 14.83
N ARG A 263 4.44 15.74 15.84
CA ARG A 263 5.09 16.80 16.63
C ARG A 263 6.44 16.37 17.24
N ASN A 264 6.64 15.09 17.49
CA ASN A 264 7.86 14.58 18.09
C ASN A 264 8.95 14.25 17.05
N ILE A 265 8.64 14.23 15.75
CA ILE A 265 9.58 13.86 14.69
C ILE A 265 10.90 14.65 14.79
N PRO A 266 10.91 16.00 14.91
CA PRO A 266 12.16 16.74 14.97
C PRO A 266 13.06 16.36 16.16
N ALA A 267 12.45 16.15 17.33
CA ALA A 267 13.16 15.74 18.53
C ALA A 267 13.68 14.31 18.41
N TRP A 268 12.85 13.40 17.89
CA TRP A 268 13.21 12.00 17.66
C TRP A 268 14.36 11.87 16.65
N LEU A 269 14.31 12.58 15.52
CA LEU A 269 15.37 12.58 14.52
C LEU A 269 16.70 13.06 15.09
N ALA A 270 16.67 14.09 15.93
CA ALA A 270 17.88 14.57 16.58
C ALA A 270 18.45 13.55 17.57
N GLN A 271 17.59 12.81 18.28
CA GLN A 271 18.01 11.73 19.16
C GLN A 271 18.66 10.59 18.34
N GLN A 272 18.06 10.18 17.23
CA GLN A 272 18.62 9.14 16.34
C GLN A 272 19.97 9.57 15.75
N ALA A 273 20.07 10.82 15.28
CA ALA A 273 21.30 11.39 14.75
C ALA A 273 22.43 11.52 15.80
N GLY A 274 22.10 11.57 17.09
CA GLY A 274 23.06 11.68 18.18
C GLY A 274 23.78 10.37 18.54
N GLY A 275 23.34 9.21 18.02
CA GLY A 275 23.95 7.92 18.31
C GLY A 275 25.42 7.81 17.86
N TYR A 276 26.25 7.04 18.56
CA TYR A 276 27.63 6.77 18.16
C TYR A 276 27.72 5.60 17.15
N GLY A 277 28.68 5.65 16.21
CA GLY A 277 28.89 4.59 15.20
C GLY A 277 27.76 4.38 14.20
N ASP A 278 27.73 3.24 13.51
CA ASP A 278 26.76 2.93 12.46
C ASP A 278 25.50 2.23 13.02
N GLY A 279 24.98 2.72 14.14
CA GLY A 279 23.77 2.19 14.79
C GLY A 279 22.47 2.45 14.01
N ALA A 280 21.34 2.04 14.59
CA ALA A 280 20.01 2.03 13.95
C ALA A 280 19.61 3.34 13.23
N GLY A 281 20.01 4.49 13.77
CA GLY A 281 19.71 5.83 13.24
C GLY A 281 20.85 6.49 12.45
N SER A 282 21.84 5.74 12.00
CA SER A 282 23.06 6.28 11.35
C SER A 282 22.74 7.13 10.11
N CYS A 283 21.70 6.78 9.34
CA CYS A 283 21.26 7.55 8.18
C CYS A 283 20.85 9.00 8.51
N PHE A 284 20.33 9.26 9.71
CA PHE A 284 19.87 10.59 10.13
C PHE A 284 21.00 11.56 10.53
N LYS A 285 22.21 11.05 10.73
CA LYS A 285 23.38 11.85 11.15
C LYS A 285 23.71 12.95 10.16
N ARG A 286 23.66 12.62 8.87
CA ARG A 286 24.02 13.53 7.77
C ARG A 286 22.83 13.91 6.90
N ALA A 287 21.63 13.44 7.22
CA ALA A 287 20.43 13.74 6.46
C ALA A 287 20.16 15.25 6.46
N GLN A 288 20.03 15.79 5.26
CA GLN A 288 19.61 17.17 5.01
C GLN A 288 18.12 17.23 4.66
N VAL A 289 17.62 16.16 4.02
CA VAL A 289 16.19 15.94 3.76
C VAL A 289 15.79 14.65 4.47
N VAL A 290 14.64 14.68 5.13
CA VAL A 290 14.03 13.51 5.78
C VAL A 290 12.61 13.35 5.25
N LEU A 291 12.28 12.15 4.78
CA LEU A 291 10.99 11.80 4.21
C LEU A 291 10.27 10.80 5.12
N HIS A 292 8.97 10.99 5.35
CA HIS A 292 8.17 10.03 6.12
C HIS A 292 6.72 9.89 5.66
N GLY A 293 6.12 8.72 5.92
CA GLY A 293 4.67 8.48 5.86
C GLY A 293 4.03 8.56 7.24
N HIS A 294 2.99 7.75 7.47
CA HIS A 294 2.30 7.44 8.74
C HIS A 294 1.24 8.43 9.22
N PHE A 295 1.38 9.73 8.95
CA PHE A 295 0.46 10.75 9.48
C PHE A 295 -0.64 11.18 8.49
N HIS A 296 -0.66 10.60 7.29
CA HIS A 296 -1.73 10.68 6.28
C HIS A 296 -2.06 12.09 5.78
N HIS A 297 -1.20 13.09 6.00
CA HIS A 297 -1.37 14.43 5.46
C HIS A 297 -0.01 15.02 5.06
N LEU A 298 -0.04 16.06 4.24
CA LEU A 298 1.18 16.78 3.85
C LEU A 298 1.69 17.59 5.04
N ALA A 299 2.92 17.32 5.47
CA ALA A 299 3.63 18.12 6.46
C ALA A 299 4.99 18.54 5.91
N ILE A 300 5.35 19.81 6.10
CA ILE A 300 6.66 20.33 5.71
C ILE A 300 7.20 21.17 6.87
N GLU A 301 8.27 20.69 7.49
CA GLU A 301 8.91 21.36 8.61
C GLU A 301 10.41 21.51 8.36
N GLN A 302 10.98 22.65 8.71
CA GLN A 302 12.42 22.80 8.84
C GLN A 302 12.81 22.76 10.31
N SER A 303 13.69 21.83 10.67
CA SER A 303 14.17 21.72 12.05
C SER A 303 15.61 21.27 12.13
N ARG A 304 16.40 21.95 12.96
CA ARG A 304 17.83 21.65 13.22
C ARG A 304 18.64 21.45 11.93
N GLY A 305 18.40 22.31 10.93
CA GLY A 305 19.09 22.29 9.64
C GLY A 305 18.64 21.20 8.66
N ARG A 306 17.53 20.51 8.94
CA ARG A 306 16.92 19.49 8.08
C ARG A 306 15.60 20.00 7.52
N LEU A 307 15.32 19.65 6.27
CA LEU A 307 13.99 19.67 5.70
C LEU A 307 13.32 18.33 6.00
N ILE A 308 12.19 18.34 6.70
CA ILE A 308 11.40 17.17 7.06
C ILE A 308 10.09 17.25 6.27
N VAL A 309 9.77 16.20 5.53
CA VAL A 309 8.63 16.14 4.63
C VAL A 309 7.80 14.89 4.94
N GLY A 310 6.57 15.11 5.37
CA GLY A 310 5.53 14.10 5.52
C GLY A 310 4.75 13.95 4.22
N CYS A 311 4.76 12.75 3.66
CA CYS A 311 3.95 12.38 2.51
C CYS A 311 2.53 12.04 2.98
N PRO A 312 1.48 12.57 2.33
CA PRO A 312 0.11 12.14 2.59
C PRO A 312 -0.07 10.68 2.16
N SER A 313 -1.17 10.08 2.62
CA SER A 313 -1.48 8.70 2.30
C SER A 313 -2.08 8.55 0.90
N LEU A 314 -2.01 7.37 0.30
CA LEU A 314 -2.68 7.06 -0.98
C LEU A 314 -4.01 6.34 -0.79
N GLU A 315 -4.25 5.82 0.42
CA GLU A 315 -5.52 5.27 0.87
C GLU A 315 -6.60 6.34 1.10
N ALA A 316 -7.76 5.97 1.65
CA ALA A 316 -8.96 6.81 1.71
C ALA A 316 -9.10 7.71 2.96
N GLY A 317 -8.09 7.74 3.83
CA GLY A 317 -8.17 8.33 5.15
C GLY A 317 -8.70 7.34 6.19
N SER A 318 -8.75 7.78 7.45
CA SER A 318 -9.33 7.00 8.55
C SER A 318 -10.53 7.74 9.14
N ALA A 319 -11.73 7.21 8.93
CA ALA A 319 -12.96 7.75 9.50
C ALA A 319 -12.98 7.64 11.02
N TRP A 320 -12.18 6.77 11.63
CA TRP A 320 -11.99 6.80 13.08
C TRP A 320 -11.22 8.06 13.50
N VAL A 321 -10.10 8.38 12.83
CA VAL A 321 -9.32 9.59 13.11
C VAL A 321 -10.17 10.83 12.85
N GLU A 322 -10.88 10.86 11.72
CA GLU A 322 -11.79 11.95 11.39
C GLU A 322 -12.87 12.14 12.45
N ARG A 323 -13.54 11.06 12.90
CA ARG A 323 -14.57 11.18 13.94
C ARG A 323 -13.99 11.56 15.31
N ALA A 324 -12.80 11.06 15.64
CA ALA A 324 -12.19 11.28 16.95
C ALA A 324 -11.52 12.65 17.07
N GLN A 325 -10.98 13.19 15.98
CA GLN A 325 -10.10 14.36 15.99
C GLN A 325 -10.53 15.46 15.01
N GLY A 326 -11.46 15.17 14.08
CA GLY A 326 -11.83 16.08 12.99
C GLY A 326 -10.77 16.22 11.90
N GLU A 327 -9.69 15.46 11.97
CA GLU A 327 -8.51 15.58 11.12
C GLU A 327 -8.62 14.71 9.87
N TYR A 328 -8.13 15.24 8.74
CA TYR A 328 -8.12 14.53 7.47
C TYR A 328 -7.12 15.11 6.47
N GLY A 329 -6.37 14.23 5.81
CA GLY A 329 -5.57 14.56 4.62
C GLY A 329 -6.23 14.01 3.34
N GLU A 330 -6.19 14.81 2.28
CA GLU A 330 -6.53 14.31 0.95
C GLU A 330 -5.44 13.34 0.46
N PRO A 331 -5.82 12.27 -0.26
CA PRO A 331 -4.87 11.32 -0.81
C PRO A 331 -3.89 12.00 -1.77
N GLY A 332 -2.63 11.57 -1.78
CA GLY A 332 -1.65 12.12 -2.70
C GLY A 332 -0.24 11.56 -2.56
N ALA A 333 0.68 12.16 -3.32
CA ALA A 333 2.10 11.85 -3.30
C ALA A 333 2.93 13.13 -3.30
N VAL A 334 4.13 13.08 -2.75
CA VAL A 334 5.04 14.24 -2.76
C VAL A 334 6.17 14.01 -3.74
N VAL A 335 6.48 15.03 -4.53
CA VAL A 335 7.65 15.07 -5.42
C VAL A 335 8.66 16.03 -4.83
N VAL A 336 9.89 15.54 -4.61
CA VAL A 336 11.04 16.37 -4.23
C VAL A 336 12.00 16.42 -5.42
N ARG A 337 12.24 17.63 -5.94
CA ARG A 337 13.23 17.85 -7.01
C ARG A 337 14.54 18.31 -6.39
N ILE A 338 15.63 17.60 -6.69
CA ILE A 338 16.97 17.92 -6.17
C ILE A 338 17.91 18.11 -7.35
N ASN A 339 18.70 19.18 -7.35
CA ASN A 339 19.68 19.40 -8.41
C ASN A 339 20.89 20.16 -7.85
N SER A 340 22.09 19.66 -8.16
CA SER A 340 23.37 20.27 -7.78
C SER A 340 23.47 20.53 -6.28
N GLY A 341 23.13 19.56 -5.44
CA GLY A 341 23.25 19.65 -3.98
C GLY A 341 22.16 20.45 -3.27
N HIS A 342 21.09 20.84 -3.97
CA HIS A 342 20.01 21.65 -3.40
C HIS A 342 18.63 21.11 -3.77
N VAL A 343 17.70 21.17 -2.81
CA VAL A 343 16.27 21.00 -3.09
C VAL A 343 15.79 22.19 -3.91
N ARG A 344 15.20 21.93 -5.08
CA ARG A 344 14.73 22.94 -6.04
C ARG A 344 13.22 23.08 -6.06
N GLY A 345 12.49 22.05 -5.68
CA GLY A 345 11.04 22.05 -5.67
C GLY A 345 10.46 20.98 -4.77
N LEU A 346 9.29 21.29 -4.21
CA LEU A 346 8.41 20.38 -3.50
C LEU A 346 7.03 20.54 -4.14
N GLU A 347 6.44 19.44 -4.57
CA GLU A 347 5.14 19.43 -5.22
C GLU A 347 4.27 18.33 -4.63
N LEU A 348 2.98 18.62 -4.47
CA LEU A 348 1.96 17.64 -4.08
C LEU A 348 1.22 17.20 -5.34
N LEU A 349 1.30 15.91 -5.66
CA LEU A 349 0.50 15.30 -6.71
C LEU A 349 -0.82 14.82 -6.10
N ALA A 350 -1.92 15.39 -6.58
CA ALA A 350 -3.27 14.94 -6.25
C ALA A 350 -3.72 13.88 -7.27
N PRO A 351 -4.36 12.77 -6.84
CA PRO A 351 -4.88 11.78 -7.76
C PRO A 351 -5.99 12.37 -8.65
N THR A 352 -5.94 12.06 -9.94
CA THR A 352 -6.99 12.48 -10.89
C THR A 352 -8.05 11.40 -11.12
N ALA A 353 -7.83 10.20 -10.59
CA ALA A 353 -8.76 9.06 -10.63
C ALA A 353 -8.88 8.39 -9.26
N GLY A 354 -9.91 7.56 -9.05
CA GLY A 354 -10.19 6.91 -7.76
C GLY A 354 -10.71 7.86 -6.66
N MET A 355 -11.10 9.08 -7.04
CA MET A 355 -11.63 10.12 -6.14
C MET A 355 -13.14 10.39 -6.33
N ALA A 356 -13.80 9.62 -7.21
CA ALA A 356 -15.16 9.90 -7.69
C ALA A 356 -16.25 9.79 -6.61
N VAL A 357 -16.01 9.00 -5.57
CA VAL A 357 -16.94 8.86 -4.45
C VAL A 357 -16.86 10.11 -3.57
N GLY A 358 -17.99 10.79 -3.41
CA GLY A 358 -18.10 11.96 -2.54
C GLY A 358 -17.87 11.55 -1.08
N ARG A 359 -16.93 12.21 -0.39
CA ARG A 359 -16.60 11.89 1.01
C ARG A 359 -17.78 12.09 1.97
N ALA A 360 -18.65 13.05 1.66
CA ALA A 360 -19.85 13.34 2.44
C ALA A 360 -21.04 12.44 2.07
N ASP A 361 -20.88 11.48 1.16
CA ASP A 361 -21.97 10.59 0.75
C ASP A 361 -22.23 9.54 1.85
N PRO A 362 -23.35 9.63 2.59
CA PRO A 362 -23.65 8.69 3.65
C PRO A 362 -23.98 7.28 3.13
N HIS A 363 -24.18 7.12 1.82
CA HIS A 363 -24.46 5.83 1.18
C HIS A 363 -23.21 5.17 0.58
N ALA A 364 -22.06 5.84 0.61
CA ALA A 364 -20.82 5.37 0.01
C ALA A 364 -19.99 4.46 0.92
N CYS A 365 -20.24 4.46 2.23
CA CYS A 365 -19.68 3.44 3.12
C CYS A 365 -20.29 2.09 2.74
N LYS A 366 -19.56 1.28 1.96
CA LYS A 366 -19.93 -0.10 1.65
C LYS A 366 -20.17 -0.80 2.99
N ASN A 367 -21.44 -1.11 3.27
CA ASN A 367 -21.95 -1.51 4.58
C ASN A 367 -21.01 -2.47 5.31
N VAL A 368 -20.41 -2.00 6.42
CA VAL A 368 -19.79 -2.88 7.42
C VAL A 368 -20.94 -3.36 8.31
N TYR A 369 -21.39 -4.60 8.09
CA TYR A 369 -22.34 -5.29 8.97
C TYR A 369 -21.61 -6.09 10.05
#